data_AF-A0AAN6X203-F1
#
_entry.id   AF-A0AAN6X203-F1
#
_cell.length_a   1.000
_cell.length_b   1.000
_cell.length_c   1.000
_cell.angle_alpha   90.00
_cell.angle_beta   90.00
_cell.angle_gamma   90.00
#
_symmetry.space_group_name_H-M   'P 1'
#
loop_
_entity.id
_entity.type
_entity.pdbx_description
1 polymer ?
#
loop_
_entity_poly.entity_id
_entity_poly.type
_entity_poly.pdbx_seq_one_letter_code
_entity_poly.pdbx_strand_id
1 'polypeptide(L)'
;MSYNPYNQGPSAEGGYGGGYGQPEQHEMHSYGQPYGQQQPYGQQYGSSQQQPYDPPPQSYGQQQSEGHVLSQNEFLQRVSSIRSEIQSLTASIREIETLHSRVLREGPEVQAALDAEVAKSQLKNTSIRGQIQSLKKDTERTTPEHGTFALKKRQFESLNNDFKQTIQKFLQEEQEHRERYREQIARQYQIVNPQATEEECRQAADVDWGNEGIFQQALRTNRSGQASAVLGNVRARHNDMLKIEKQITELVDLIEILNQQIVQQGQVIEDVAQKAEETTDHLGNANVQITKGVEHARRRRRLKWWCLLVCILIVIVIALGVGLGVAFTNRNNNNNNDGK
;
A
#
# COMPACT_ATOMS: atom_id res chain seq x y z
N MET A 1 6.27 -73.15 -6.52
CA MET A 1 5.83 -73.06 -5.11
C MET A 1 6.57 -71.87 -4.51
N SER A 2 6.12 -70.61 -4.63
CA SER A 2 4.97 -69.95 -3.98
C SER A 2 4.94 -70.18 -2.46
N TYR A 3 5.07 -69.11 -1.65
CA TYR A 3 3.93 -68.62 -0.86
C TYR A 3 4.19 -67.23 -0.24
N ASN A 4 3.19 -66.38 -0.44
CA ASN A 4 2.98 -65.03 0.09
C ASN A 4 2.28 -65.14 1.46
N PRO A 5 2.79 -64.53 2.55
CA PRO A 5 2.09 -64.52 3.83
C PRO A 5 1.31 -63.21 4.01
N TYR A 6 0.12 -63.32 4.60
CA TYR A 6 -0.88 -62.28 4.93
C TYR A 6 -2.11 -62.24 4.01
N ASN A 7 -2.82 -63.37 4.03
CA ASN A 7 -4.26 -63.45 3.81
C ASN A 7 -4.82 -64.38 4.90
N GLN A 8 -5.63 -63.85 5.83
CA GLN A 8 -6.60 -64.61 6.64
C GLN A 8 -7.46 -63.64 7.46
N GLY A 9 -8.72 -63.46 7.03
CA GLY A 9 -9.86 -63.14 7.92
C GLY A 9 -10.30 -64.39 8.69
N PRO A 10 -11.38 -64.31 9.51
CA PRO A 10 -12.72 -64.70 9.03
C PRO A 10 -13.83 -63.72 9.50
N SER A 11 -14.86 -63.42 8.69
CA SER A 11 -16.18 -64.11 8.55
C SER A 11 -17.07 -63.96 9.79
N ALA A 12 -18.39 -63.80 9.77
CA ALA A 12 -19.47 -63.51 8.82
C ALA A 12 -20.77 -63.62 9.68
N GLU A 13 -21.83 -62.89 9.35
CA GLU A 13 -23.28 -63.20 9.53
C GLU A 13 -24.03 -61.85 9.57
N GLY A 14 -24.81 -61.50 8.54
CA GLY A 14 -26.20 -61.94 8.33
C GLY A 14 -27.09 -60.77 8.74
N GLY A 15 -27.75 -60.01 7.86
CA GLY A 15 -28.84 -60.41 6.97
C GLY A 15 -30.14 -59.73 7.45
N TYR A 16 -31.08 -59.41 6.54
CA TYR A 16 -32.39 -58.73 6.71
C TYR A 16 -32.32 -57.18 6.84
N GLY A 17 -33.01 -56.33 6.06
CA GLY A 17 -34.07 -56.50 5.05
C GLY A 17 -35.05 -55.32 5.12
N GLY A 18 -35.26 -54.59 4.00
CA GLY A 18 -36.34 -53.60 3.77
C GLY A 18 -36.23 -52.26 4.54
N GLY A 19 -36.66 -51.10 4.07
CA GLY A 19 -37.36 -50.64 2.88
C GLY A 19 -37.79 -49.17 3.12
N TYR A 20 -37.63 -48.32 2.09
CA TYR A 20 -38.28 -47.04 1.77
C TYR A 20 -38.56 -45.98 2.87
N GLY A 21 -38.02 -44.76 2.69
CA GLY A 21 -38.51 -43.56 3.37
C GLY A 21 -37.62 -42.30 3.29
N GLN A 22 -37.85 -41.48 2.25
CA GLN A 22 -37.81 -40.00 2.15
C GLN A 22 -36.64 -39.15 2.71
N PRO A 23 -36.09 -38.18 1.94
CA PRO A 23 -35.14 -37.18 2.43
C PRO A 23 -35.82 -35.88 2.91
N GLU A 24 -35.43 -35.38 4.09
CA GLU A 24 -35.75 -34.03 4.57
C GLU A 24 -34.91 -32.98 3.82
N GLN A 25 -35.59 -32.06 3.14
CA GLN A 25 -35.04 -30.80 2.65
C GLN A 25 -35.70 -29.67 3.44
N HIS A 26 -34.90 -28.84 4.10
CA HIS A 26 -35.35 -27.61 4.73
C HIS A 26 -35.17 -26.46 3.73
N GLU A 27 -36.28 -25.96 3.17
CA GLU A 27 -36.31 -24.73 2.39
C GLU A 27 -37.10 -23.62 3.09
N MET A 28 -36.60 -22.40 2.86
CA MET A 28 -36.87 -21.12 3.48
C MET A 28 -38.17 -20.49 2.96
N HIS A 29 -39.11 -20.12 3.83
CA HIS A 29 -40.33 -19.42 3.42
C HIS A 29 -40.25 -17.90 3.60
N SER A 30 -40.43 -17.21 2.47
CA SER A 30 -40.63 -15.78 2.28
C SER A 30 -42.07 -15.37 2.62
N TYR A 31 -42.25 -14.25 3.33
CA TYR A 31 -43.57 -13.69 3.67
C TYR A 31 -44.03 -12.65 2.65
N GLY A 32 -45.20 -12.87 2.06
CA GLY A 32 -46.04 -11.85 1.43
C GLY A 32 -47.43 -11.85 2.09
N GLN A 33 -47.96 -10.67 2.44
CA GLN A 33 -49.33 -10.47 2.92
C GLN A 33 -50.23 -9.87 1.83
N PRO A 34 -51.54 -10.19 1.83
CA PRO A 34 -52.56 -9.39 1.16
C PRO A 34 -53.54 -8.69 2.13
N TYR A 35 -54.25 -7.70 1.56
CA TYR A 35 -55.10 -6.68 2.17
C TYR A 35 -56.46 -7.15 2.72
N GLY A 36 -56.98 -6.40 3.71
CA GLY A 36 -58.36 -5.89 3.71
C GLY A 36 -59.30 -6.33 4.86
N GLN A 37 -59.83 -5.37 5.63
CA GLN A 37 -61.27 -5.07 5.80
C GLN A 37 -61.56 -4.09 6.96
N GLN A 38 -62.72 -3.43 6.89
CA GLN A 38 -63.13 -2.21 7.57
C GLN A 38 -64.13 -2.42 8.75
N GLN A 39 -64.26 -1.37 9.59
CA GLN A 39 -65.42 -0.91 10.41
C GLN A 39 -65.74 -1.56 11.78
N PRO A 40 -66.49 -0.89 12.71
CA PRO A 40 -66.59 0.54 13.06
C PRO A 40 -66.68 0.86 14.59
N TYR A 41 -66.74 2.16 14.93
CA TYR A 41 -67.10 2.83 16.22
C TYR A 41 -68.34 2.21 16.92
N GLY A 42 -68.58 2.25 18.24
CA GLY A 42 -68.19 3.14 19.34
C GLY A 42 -69.46 3.76 19.95
N GLN A 43 -69.66 3.71 21.29
CA GLN A 43 -70.50 4.62 22.12
C GLN A 43 -70.64 4.14 23.58
N GLN A 44 -70.16 4.94 24.55
CA GLN A 44 -70.80 5.11 25.85
C GLN A 44 -70.38 6.45 26.49
N TYR A 45 -71.37 7.26 26.86
CA TYR A 45 -71.24 8.60 27.46
C TYR A 45 -70.95 8.55 28.96
N GLY A 46 -70.20 9.56 29.44
CA GLY A 46 -70.08 9.91 30.87
C GLY A 46 -69.42 11.28 31.05
N SER A 47 -70.22 12.28 31.40
CA SER A 47 -69.82 13.69 31.61
C SER A 47 -69.14 13.92 32.96
N SER A 48 -68.08 14.74 33.00
CA SER A 48 -67.90 15.77 34.04
C SER A 48 -66.79 16.78 33.71
N GLN A 49 -67.22 18.05 33.68
CA GLN A 49 -66.58 19.32 34.05
C GLN A 49 -65.17 19.70 33.53
N GLN A 50 -65.17 20.82 32.81
CA GLN A 50 -64.03 21.50 32.20
C GLN A 50 -63.23 22.30 33.24
N GLN A 51 -61.92 22.10 33.27
CA GLN A 51 -60.94 23.15 33.63
C GLN A 51 -60.15 23.51 32.36
N PRO A 52 -59.87 24.81 32.10
CA PRO A 52 -58.95 25.21 31.04
C PRO A 52 -57.53 24.77 31.43
N TYR A 53 -57.02 23.73 30.78
CA TYR A 53 -55.62 23.34 30.89
C TYR A 53 -54.84 24.14 29.84
N ASP A 54 -54.14 25.19 30.27
CA ASP A 54 -53.07 25.77 29.46
C ASP A 54 -51.90 24.78 29.44
N PRO A 55 -51.53 24.21 28.27
CA PRO A 55 -50.32 23.41 28.19
C PRO A 55 -49.12 24.32 28.51
N PRO A 56 -48.14 23.86 29.31
CA PRO A 56 -46.92 24.62 29.53
C PRO A 56 -46.26 24.88 28.17
N PRO A 57 -45.64 26.05 27.94
CA PRO A 57 -44.97 26.33 26.69
C PRO A 57 -43.92 25.24 26.47
N GLN A 58 -44.17 24.37 25.49
CA GLN A 58 -43.13 23.51 24.96
C GLN A 58 -42.07 24.46 24.39
N SER A 59 -40.98 24.64 25.13
CA SER A 59 -39.75 25.09 24.51
C SER A 59 -39.40 24.01 23.50
N TYR A 60 -39.80 24.22 22.26
CA TYR A 60 -39.16 23.58 21.12
C TYR A 60 -37.72 24.09 21.12
N GLY A 61 -36.89 23.53 21.97
CA GLY A 61 -35.47 23.42 21.67
C GLY A 61 -35.44 22.64 20.38
N GLN A 62 -35.27 23.35 19.27
CA GLN A 62 -34.77 22.75 18.05
C GLN A 62 -33.44 22.13 18.44
N GLN A 63 -33.45 20.85 18.84
CA GLN A 63 -32.26 20.04 18.80
C GLN A 63 -32.04 19.75 17.33
N GLN A 64 -31.49 20.76 16.65
CA GLN A 64 -30.83 20.55 15.38
C GLN A 64 -29.86 19.41 15.66
N SER A 65 -30.01 18.32 14.91
CA SER A 65 -28.96 17.31 14.80
C SER A 65 -27.81 17.95 14.03
N GLU A 66 -27.17 18.96 14.61
CA GLU A 66 -25.85 19.44 14.23
C GLU A 66 -24.92 18.29 14.57
N GLY A 67 -24.72 17.41 13.59
CA GLY A 67 -23.92 16.20 13.79
C GLY A 67 -22.59 16.54 14.47
N HIS A 68 -22.42 15.86 15.59
CA HIS A 68 -21.40 16.06 16.59
C HIS A 68 -20.00 16.18 15.99
N VAL A 69 -19.38 17.34 16.16
CA VAL A 69 -17.96 17.57 15.86
C VAL A 69 -17.14 17.03 17.03
N LEU A 70 -16.14 16.21 16.76
CA LEU A 70 -15.27 15.63 17.77
C LEU A 70 -14.57 16.72 18.59
N SER A 71 -14.42 16.51 19.89
CA SER A 71 -13.53 17.35 20.69
C SER A 71 -12.09 17.22 20.20
N GLN A 72 -11.25 18.20 20.50
CA GLN A 72 -9.83 18.17 20.11
C GLN A 72 -9.11 16.92 20.63
N ASN A 73 -9.40 16.49 21.85
CA ASN A 73 -8.75 15.32 22.45
C ASN A 73 -9.17 14.02 21.73
N GLU A 74 -10.47 13.82 21.52
CA GLU A 74 -10.98 12.65 20.77
C GLU A 74 -10.42 12.59 19.35
N PHE A 75 -10.34 13.75 18.68
CA PHE A 75 -9.75 13.85 17.35
C PHE A 75 -8.28 13.42 17.37
N LEU A 76 -7.48 13.95 18.31
CA LEU A 76 -6.05 13.61 18.42
C LEU A 76 -5.83 12.13 18.81
N GLN A 77 -6.70 11.56 19.63
CA GLN A 77 -6.68 10.12 19.92
C GLN A 77 -6.91 9.29 18.66
N ARG A 78 -7.91 9.63 17.85
CA ARG A 78 -8.13 8.97 16.55
C ARG A 78 -6.93 9.12 15.63
N VAL A 79 -6.34 10.32 15.55
CA VAL A 79 -5.11 10.56 14.78
C VAL A 79 -3.99 9.62 15.22
N SER A 80 -3.78 9.48 16.53
CA SER A 80 -2.74 8.59 17.07
C SER A 80 -2.99 7.11 16.74
N SER A 81 -4.25 6.67 16.79
CA SER A 81 -4.66 5.31 16.41
C SER A 81 -4.35 5.04 14.93
N ILE A 82 -4.74 5.97 14.05
CA ILE A 82 -4.48 5.85 12.61
C ILE A 82 -2.97 5.80 12.33
N ARG A 83 -2.15 6.61 13.01
CA ARG A 83 -0.68 6.53 12.86
C ARG A 83 -0.15 5.14 13.24
N SER A 84 -0.65 4.56 14.32
CA SER A 84 -0.29 3.20 14.73
C SER A 84 -0.69 2.16 13.69
N GLU A 85 -1.90 2.28 13.11
CA GLU A 85 -2.34 1.40 12.02
C GLU A 85 -1.46 1.53 10.77
N ILE A 86 -1.05 2.75 10.38
CA ILE A 86 -0.12 2.98 9.26
C ILE A 86 1.25 2.34 9.54
N GLN A 87 1.76 2.42 10.77
CA GLN A 87 3.00 1.73 11.16
C GLN A 87 2.84 0.21 11.10
N SER A 88 1.71 -0.32 11.57
CA SER A 88 1.38 -1.73 11.48
C SER A 88 1.24 -2.21 10.03
N LEU A 89 0.70 -1.38 9.13
CA LEU A 89 0.66 -1.65 7.70
C LEU A 89 2.08 -1.69 7.11
N THR A 90 2.95 -0.76 7.50
CA THR A 90 4.35 -0.75 7.07
C THR A 90 5.06 -2.06 7.45
N ALA A 91 4.75 -2.63 8.63
CA ALA A 91 5.26 -3.94 9.02
C ALA A 91 4.69 -5.07 8.15
N SER A 92 3.39 -5.04 7.84
CA SER A 92 2.77 -6.01 6.92
C SER A 92 3.41 -5.98 5.52
N ILE A 93 3.74 -4.79 5.00
CA ILE A 93 4.39 -4.65 3.68
C ILE A 93 5.76 -5.35 3.67
N ARG A 94 6.57 -5.19 4.72
CA ARG A 94 7.87 -5.87 4.84
C ARG A 94 7.73 -7.39 4.94
N GLU A 95 6.69 -7.85 5.61
CA GLU A 95 6.39 -9.29 5.70
C GLU A 95 5.99 -9.82 4.32
N ILE A 96 5.15 -9.11 3.58
CA ILE A 96 4.77 -9.44 2.19
C ILE A 96 6.00 -9.53 1.29
N GLU A 97 6.93 -8.57 1.36
CA GLU A 97 8.20 -8.58 0.61
C GLU A 97 9.02 -9.86 0.90
N THR A 98 9.12 -10.20 2.19
CA THR A 98 9.81 -11.39 2.65
C THR A 98 9.13 -12.65 2.13
N LEU A 99 7.81 -12.71 2.21
CA LEU A 99 7.00 -13.84 1.77
C LEU A 99 7.08 -14.01 0.25
N HIS A 100 6.98 -12.97 -0.56
CA HIS A 100 7.21 -13.04 -2.01
C HIS A 100 8.58 -13.66 -2.33
N SER A 101 9.63 -13.18 -1.67
CA SER A 101 10.99 -13.70 -1.84
C SER A 101 11.12 -15.17 -1.42
N ARG A 102 10.31 -15.62 -0.45
CA ARG A 102 10.25 -17.02 -0.02
C ARG A 102 9.44 -17.87 -0.99
N VAL A 103 8.27 -17.43 -1.45
CA VAL A 103 7.47 -18.17 -2.46
C VAL A 103 8.32 -18.41 -3.73
N LEU A 104 9.13 -17.44 -4.15
CA LEU A 104 10.04 -17.60 -5.30
C LEU A 104 11.14 -18.68 -5.09
N ARG A 105 11.49 -19.02 -3.85
CA ARG A 105 12.54 -19.98 -3.48
C ARG A 105 12.00 -21.34 -3.02
N GLU A 106 11.01 -21.31 -2.13
CA GLU A 106 10.40 -22.45 -1.44
C GLU A 106 9.18 -23.00 -2.18
N GLY A 107 8.57 -22.23 -3.09
CA GLY A 107 7.41 -22.65 -3.88
C GLY A 107 6.07 -22.46 -3.17
N PRO A 108 5.03 -23.25 -3.50
CA PRO A 108 3.64 -23.00 -3.09
C PRO A 108 3.38 -23.19 -1.60
N GLU A 109 4.27 -23.83 -0.84
CA GLU A 109 4.13 -24.05 0.61
C GLU A 109 3.97 -22.74 1.39
N VAL A 110 4.58 -21.65 0.91
CA VAL A 110 4.55 -20.32 1.53
C VAL A 110 3.42 -19.45 0.96
N GLN A 111 2.77 -19.88 -0.13
CA GLN A 111 1.78 -19.07 -0.85
C GLN A 111 0.57 -18.72 0.02
N ALA A 112 0.10 -19.67 0.85
CA ALA A 112 -1.03 -19.44 1.74
C ALA A 112 -0.74 -18.35 2.79
N ALA A 113 0.49 -18.27 3.28
CA ALA A 113 0.91 -17.24 4.22
C ALA A 113 0.99 -15.87 3.54
N LEU A 114 1.50 -15.81 2.31
CA LEU A 114 1.50 -14.60 1.48
C LEU A 114 0.08 -14.09 1.24
N ASP A 115 -0.82 -14.97 0.76
CA ASP A 115 -2.21 -14.62 0.47
C ASP A 115 -2.93 -14.09 1.73
N ALA A 116 -2.66 -14.69 2.90
CA ALA A 116 -3.22 -14.26 4.19
C ALA A 116 -2.71 -12.87 4.63
N GLU A 117 -1.41 -12.60 4.53
CA GLU A 117 -0.86 -11.29 4.92
C GLU A 117 -1.26 -10.19 3.93
N VAL A 118 -1.38 -10.50 2.63
CA VAL A 118 -1.96 -9.61 1.62
C VAL A 118 -3.41 -9.26 1.98
N ALA A 119 -4.27 -10.24 2.26
CA ALA A 119 -5.66 -9.99 2.62
C ALA A 119 -5.78 -9.12 3.88
N LYS A 120 -4.93 -9.37 4.89
CA LYS A 120 -4.83 -8.53 6.08
C LYS A 120 -4.39 -7.11 5.76
N SER A 121 -3.45 -6.92 4.83
CA SER A 121 -3.02 -5.58 4.40
C SER A 121 -4.16 -4.81 3.69
N GLN A 122 -4.97 -5.49 2.88
CA GLN A 122 -6.15 -4.90 2.22
C GLN A 122 -7.21 -4.43 3.24
N LEU A 123 -7.45 -5.22 4.30
CA LEU A 123 -8.34 -4.84 5.40
C LEU A 123 -7.81 -3.59 6.13
N LYS A 124 -6.51 -3.54 6.41
CA LYS A 124 -5.86 -2.35 7.00
C LYS A 124 -6.00 -1.13 6.09
N ASN A 125 -5.74 -1.28 4.79
CA ASN A 125 -5.89 -0.20 3.82
C ASN A 125 -7.30 0.38 3.83
N THR A 126 -8.32 -0.49 3.84
CA THR A 126 -9.73 -0.10 3.89
C THR A 126 -10.09 0.60 5.20
N SER A 127 -9.62 0.06 6.34
CA SER A 127 -9.80 0.66 7.67
C SER A 127 -9.20 2.06 7.75
N ILE A 128 -7.91 2.19 7.44
CA ILE A 128 -7.16 3.46 7.51
C ILE A 128 -7.82 4.50 6.61
N ARG A 129 -8.16 4.13 5.37
CA ARG A 129 -8.88 5.01 4.43
C ARG A 129 -10.20 5.52 5.01
N GLY A 130 -11.01 4.63 5.57
CA GLY A 130 -12.30 4.97 6.16
C GLY A 130 -12.16 5.91 7.36
N GLN A 131 -11.15 5.68 8.21
CA GLN A 131 -10.88 6.53 9.36
C GLN A 131 -10.39 7.92 8.95
N ILE A 132 -9.48 8.02 7.98
CA ILE A 132 -9.02 9.31 7.42
C ILE A 132 -10.21 10.05 6.79
N GLN A 133 -11.07 9.36 6.05
CA GLN A 133 -12.29 9.96 5.49
C GLN A 133 -13.22 10.48 6.59
N SER A 134 -13.34 9.78 7.72
CA SER A 134 -14.11 10.24 8.87
C SER A 134 -13.50 11.50 9.50
N LEU A 135 -12.17 11.58 9.63
CA LEU A 135 -11.49 12.79 10.14
C LEU A 135 -11.63 13.97 9.19
N LYS A 136 -11.59 13.73 7.87
CA LYS A 136 -11.88 14.75 6.86
C LYS A 136 -13.29 15.31 7.03
N LYS A 137 -14.31 14.45 7.13
CA LYS A 137 -15.70 14.88 7.35
C LYS A 137 -15.86 15.65 8.65
N ASP A 138 -15.21 15.22 9.73
CA ASP A 138 -15.22 15.94 11.01
C ASP A 138 -14.59 17.34 10.90
N THR A 139 -13.48 17.43 10.15
CA THR A 139 -12.82 18.71 9.87
C THR A 139 -13.71 19.63 9.05
N GLU A 140 -14.38 19.12 8.02
CA GLU A 140 -15.31 19.90 7.16
C GLU A 140 -16.53 20.41 7.92
N ARG A 141 -16.94 19.72 8.99
CA ARG A 141 -18.03 20.15 9.89
C ARG A 141 -17.56 21.14 10.96
N THR A 142 -16.26 21.24 11.20
CA THR A 142 -15.70 22.18 12.18
C THR A 142 -15.65 23.56 11.53
N THR A 143 -16.41 24.54 12.05
CA THR A 143 -16.39 25.90 11.49
C THR A 143 -15.00 26.53 11.65
N PRO A 144 -14.55 27.38 10.69
CA PRO A 144 -13.24 28.05 10.76
C PRO A 144 -13.07 28.93 12.00
N GLU A 145 -14.17 29.43 12.55
CA GLU A 145 -14.22 30.25 13.77
C GLU A 145 -13.85 29.47 15.04
N HIS A 146 -13.98 28.14 15.00
CA HIS A 146 -13.42 27.28 16.03
C HIS A 146 -11.90 27.17 15.85
N GLY A 147 -11.14 27.61 16.85
CA GLY A 147 -9.67 27.53 16.86
C GLY A 147 -9.08 26.12 16.67
N THR A 148 -9.90 25.07 16.66
CA THR A 148 -9.47 23.68 16.39
C THR A 148 -9.46 23.32 14.90
N PHE A 149 -10.13 24.08 14.00
CA PHE A 149 -10.21 23.76 12.57
C PHE A 149 -8.83 23.62 11.93
N ALA A 150 -7.95 24.62 12.10
CA ALA A 150 -6.61 24.62 11.52
C ALA A 150 -5.76 23.42 12.02
N LEU A 151 -5.90 23.07 13.30
CA LEU A 151 -5.26 21.90 13.87
C LEU A 151 -5.77 20.61 13.23
N LYS A 152 -7.10 20.42 13.19
CA LYS A 152 -7.73 19.22 12.61
C LYS A 152 -7.38 19.05 11.14
N LYS A 153 -7.44 20.15 10.37
CA LYS A 153 -7.03 20.21 8.96
C LYS A 153 -5.60 19.72 8.77
N ARG A 154 -4.64 20.33 9.47
CA ARG A 154 -3.23 19.95 9.38
C ARG A 154 -2.99 18.49 9.74
N GLN A 155 -3.66 17.98 10.77
CA GLN A 155 -3.48 16.60 11.23
C GLN A 155 -4.05 15.59 10.23
N PHE A 156 -5.26 15.80 9.70
CA PHE A 156 -5.80 14.86 8.71
C PHE A 156 -5.01 14.91 7.40
N GLU A 157 -4.59 16.09 6.94
CA GLU A 157 -3.77 16.23 5.73
C GLU A 157 -2.41 15.54 5.89
N SER A 158 -1.78 15.68 7.07
CA SER A 158 -0.56 14.94 7.42
C SER A 158 -0.77 13.43 7.35
N LEU A 159 -1.84 12.91 7.98
CA LEU A 159 -2.16 11.48 7.95
C LEU A 159 -2.40 10.97 6.53
N ASN A 160 -3.16 11.72 5.73
CA ASN A 160 -3.44 11.38 4.34
C ASN A 160 -2.15 11.29 3.52
N ASN A 161 -1.23 12.23 3.72
CA ASN A 161 0.08 12.21 3.07
C ASN A 161 0.97 11.05 3.55
N ASP A 162 1.03 10.78 4.85
CA ASP A 162 1.81 9.67 5.42
C ASP A 162 1.30 8.31 4.91
N PHE A 163 -0.03 8.15 4.86
CA PHE A 163 -0.66 6.95 4.33
C PHE A 163 -0.38 6.79 2.83
N LYS A 164 -0.56 7.86 2.04
CA LYS A 164 -0.24 7.87 0.60
C LYS A 164 1.22 7.48 0.36
N GLN A 165 2.18 8.02 1.11
CA GLN A 165 3.59 7.66 0.98
C GLN A 165 3.84 6.18 1.30
N THR A 166 3.12 5.63 2.28
CA THR A 166 3.21 4.20 2.62
C THR A 166 2.67 3.33 1.49
N ILE A 167 1.52 3.68 0.91
CA ILE A 167 0.94 2.98 -0.24
C ILE A 167 1.81 3.10 -1.49
N GLN A 168 2.44 4.26 -1.74
CA GLN A 168 3.37 4.42 -2.85
C GLN A 168 4.60 3.53 -2.73
N LYS A 169 5.14 3.35 -1.51
CA LYS A 169 6.21 2.39 -1.27
C LYS A 169 5.73 0.97 -1.54
N PHE A 170 4.55 0.61 -1.03
CA PHE A 170 3.99 -0.72 -1.28
C PHE A 170 3.82 -1.00 -2.78
N LEU A 171 3.29 -0.03 -3.53
CA LEU A 171 3.15 -0.11 -4.98
C LEU A 171 4.50 -0.35 -5.68
N GLN A 172 5.56 0.34 -5.23
CA GLN A 172 6.90 0.14 -5.78
C GLN A 172 7.42 -1.29 -5.52
N GLU A 173 7.25 -1.81 -4.30
CA GLU A 173 7.66 -3.17 -3.95
C GLU A 173 6.90 -4.22 -4.77
N GLU A 174 5.58 -4.07 -4.93
CA GLU A 174 4.77 -4.98 -5.76
C GLU A 174 5.19 -4.93 -7.24
N GLN A 175 5.53 -3.74 -7.77
CA GLN A 175 6.08 -3.63 -9.13
C GLN A 175 7.42 -4.35 -9.28
N GLU A 176 8.31 -4.22 -8.29
CA GLU A 176 9.59 -4.93 -8.30
C GLU A 176 9.39 -6.45 -8.24
N HIS A 177 8.48 -6.93 -7.39
CA HIS A 177 8.15 -8.35 -7.34
C HIS A 177 7.55 -8.84 -8.65
N ARG A 178 6.63 -8.08 -9.27
CA ARG A 178 6.09 -8.40 -10.60
C ARG A 178 7.20 -8.67 -11.61
N GLU A 179 8.22 -7.80 -11.69
CA GLU A 179 9.36 -8.01 -12.58
C GLU A 179 10.15 -9.28 -12.23
N ARG A 180 10.39 -9.57 -10.94
CA ARG A 180 11.06 -10.80 -10.52
C ARG A 180 10.29 -12.06 -10.91
N TYR A 181 8.96 -12.04 -10.86
CA TYR A 181 8.11 -13.13 -11.33
C TYR A 181 8.20 -13.29 -12.86
N ARG A 182 8.16 -12.19 -13.62
CA ARG A 182 8.36 -12.20 -15.08
C ARG A 182 9.69 -12.83 -15.47
N GLU A 183 10.78 -12.45 -14.81
CA GLU A 183 12.10 -13.02 -15.02
C GLU A 183 12.17 -14.52 -14.69
N GLN A 184 11.45 -14.98 -13.66
CA GLN A 184 11.36 -16.40 -13.34
C GLN A 184 10.59 -17.17 -14.41
N ILE A 185 9.47 -16.64 -14.90
CA ILE A 185 8.70 -17.25 -15.98
C ILE A 185 9.56 -17.40 -17.24
N ALA A 186 10.25 -16.33 -17.64
CA ALA A 186 11.14 -16.33 -18.79
C ALA A 186 12.25 -17.40 -18.67
N ARG A 187 12.89 -17.50 -17.50
CA ARG A 187 13.92 -18.51 -17.23
C ARG A 187 13.38 -19.93 -17.28
N GLN A 188 12.22 -20.18 -16.66
CA GLN A 188 11.61 -21.51 -16.68
C GLN A 188 11.17 -21.90 -18.09
N TYR A 189 10.65 -20.96 -18.87
CA TYR A 189 10.33 -21.17 -20.27
C TYR A 189 11.57 -21.54 -21.09
N GLN A 190 12.70 -20.87 -20.87
CA GLN A 190 13.97 -21.17 -21.54
C GLN A 190 14.51 -22.58 -21.22
N ILE A 191 14.27 -23.11 -20.02
CA ILE A 191 14.66 -24.48 -19.66
C ILE A 191 13.92 -25.50 -20.53
N VAL A 192 12.65 -25.25 -20.85
CA VAL A 192 11.82 -26.11 -21.71
C VAL A 192 12.12 -25.88 -23.18
N ASN A 193 12.46 -24.65 -23.56
CA ASN A 193 12.80 -24.25 -24.92
C ASN A 193 14.21 -23.66 -24.99
N PRO A 194 15.28 -24.47 -24.97
CA PRO A 194 16.67 -23.96 -24.96
C PRO A 194 17.06 -23.16 -26.19
N GLN A 195 16.32 -23.30 -27.29
CA GLN A 195 16.53 -22.59 -28.55
C GLN A 195 15.70 -21.29 -28.66
N ALA A 196 14.88 -20.99 -27.66
CA ALA A 196 14.08 -19.76 -27.64
C ALA A 196 15.01 -18.53 -27.59
N THR A 197 14.68 -17.53 -28.38
CA THR A 197 15.32 -16.22 -28.35
C THR A 197 14.97 -15.50 -27.05
N GLU A 198 15.80 -14.51 -26.68
CA GLU A 198 15.54 -13.68 -25.50
C GLU A 198 14.16 -12.98 -25.58
N GLU A 199 13.78 -12.55 -26.78
CA GLU A 199 12.48 -11.93 -27.03
C GLU A 199 11.31 -12.92 -26.85
N GLU A 200 11.43 -14.16 -27.33
CA GLU A 200 10.43 -15.21 -27.08
C GLU A 200 10.32 -15.55 -25.59
N CYS A 201 11.45 -15.58 -24.85
CA CYS A 201 11.45 -15.77 -23.41
C CYS A 201 10.75 -14.61 -22.66
N ARG A 202 10.91 -13.37 -23.12
CA ARG A 202 10.22 -12.21 -22.52
C ARG A 202 8.74 -12.22 -22.84
N GLN A 203 8.37 -12.52 -24.08
CA GLN A 203 6.97 -12.67 -24.49
C GLN A 203 6.30 -13.81 -23.73
N ALA A 204 7.02 -14.87 -23.40
CA ALA A 204 6.50 -15.92 -22.53
C ALA A 204 6.09 -15.40 -21.15
N ALA A 205 6.65 -14.31 -20.63
CA ALA A 205 6.15 -13.72 -19.38
C ALA A 205 4.80 -12.98 -19.54
N ASP A 206 4.47 -12.54 -20.75
CA ASP A 206 3.25 -11.81 -21.10
C ASP A 206 2.10 -12.72 -21.57
N VAL A 207 2.41 -13.96 -21.90
CA VAL A 207 1.43 -14.96 -22.32
C VAL A 207 0.50 -15.32 -21.16
N ASP A 208 -0.80 -15.43 -21.45
CA ASP A 208 -1.80 -15.97 -20.51
C ASP A 208 -1.62 -17.49 -20.35
N TRP A 209 -0.76 -17.89 -19.42
CA TRP A 209 -0.56 -19.30 -19.06
C TRP A 209 -1.75 -19.89 -18.28
N GLY A 210 -2.69 -19.06 -17.85
CA GLY A 210 -3.97 -19.50 -17.30
C GLY A 210 -4.85 -20.16 -18.36
N ASN A 211 -4.69 -19.76 -19.63
CA ASN A 211 -5.39 -20.34 -20.76
C ASN A 211 -4.93 -21.78 -21.05
N GLU A 212 -5.84 -22.72 -20.81
CA GLU A 212 -5.61 -24.15 -21.01
C GLU A 212 -5.19 -24.48 -22.45
N GLY A 213 -5.71 -23.77 -23.45
CA GLY A 213 -5.33 -23.99 -24.85
C GLY A 213 -3.86 -23.67 -25.14
N ILE A 214 -3.36 -22.58 -24.57
CA ILE A 214 -1.95 -22.15 -24.71
C ILE A 214 -1.02 -23.13 -23.98
N PHE A 215 -1.40 -23.52 -22.77
CA PHE A 215 -0.65 -24.49 -21.98
C PHE A 215 -0.55 -25.85 -22.67
N GLN A 216 -1.67 -26.37 -23.19
CA GLN A 216 -1.69 -27.63 -23.92
C GLN A 216 -0.90 -27.57 -25.23
N GLN A 217 -0.89 -26.41 -25.92
CA GLN A 217 -0.08 -26.21 -27.11
C GLN A 217 1.42 -26.22 -26.79
N ALA A 218 1.84 -25.61 -25.68
CA ALA A 218 3.22 -25.65 -25.22
C ALA A 218 3.66 -27.08 -24.86
N LEU A 219 2.80 -27.85 -24.17
CA LEU A 219 3.06 -29.27 -23.85
C LEU A 219 3.14 -30.17 -25.08
N ARG A 220 2.32 -29.91 -26.10
CA ARG A 220 2.36 -30.69 -27.36
C ARG A 220 3.67 -30.53 -28.10
N THR A 221 4.26 -29.34 -28.01
CA THR A 221 5.54 -28.99 -28.65
C THR A 221 6.71 -29.59 -27.89
N ASN A 222 6.60 -29.73 -26.56
CA ASN A 222 7.62 -30.35 -25.70
C ASN A 222 7.01 -31.46 -24.82
N ARG A 223 6.97 -32.69 -25.36
CA ARG A 223 6.31 -33.85 -24.73
C ARG A 223 7.11 -34.55 -23.61
N SER A 224 8.20 -33.97 -23.13
CA SER A 224 9.00 -34.61 -22.07
C SER A 224 8.32 -34.44 -20.71
N GLY A 225 8.43 -35.44 -19.82
CA GLY A 225 7.89 -35.33 -18.46
C GLY A 225 8.50 -34.16 -17.67
N GLN A 226 9.74 -33.79 -17.98
CA GLN A 226 10.41 -32.60 -17.44
C GLN A 226 9.76 -31.30 -17.94
N ALA A 227 9.36 -31.22 -19.21
CA ALA A 227 8.67 -30.06 -19.76
C ALA A 227 7.32 -29.83 -19.09
N SER A 228 6.56 -30.89 -18.80
CA SER A 228 5.27 -30.78 -18.09
C SER A 228 5.41 -30.17 -16.69
N ALA A 229 6.42 -30.60 -15.92
CA ALA A 229 6.66 -30.06 -14.58
C ALA A 229 7.08 -28.58 -14.62
N VAL A 230 7.97 -28.22 -15.55
CA VAL A 230 8.45 -26.83 -15.66
C VAL A 230 7.36 -25.90 -16.19
N LEU A 231 6.56 -26.33 -17.17
CA LEU A 231 5.40 -25.54 -17.63
C LEU A 231 4.34 -25.39 -16.54
N GLY A 232 4.15 -26.41 -15.69
CA GLY A 232 3.29 -26.29 -14.50
C GLY A 232 3.77 -25.20 -13.55
N ASN A 233 5.08 -25.10 -13.32
CA ASN A 233 5.68 -24.02 -12.53
C ASN A 233 5.51 -22.65 -13.21
N VAL A 234 5.67 -22.56 -14.52
CA VAL A 234 5.41 -21.33 -15.29
C VAL A 234 3.97 -20.85 -15.07
N ARG A 235 3.00 -21.76 -15.18
CA ARG A 235 1.59 -21.45 -14.93
C ARG A 235 1.36 -20.99 -13.50
N ALA A 236 1.95 -21.64 -12.50
CA ALA A 236 1.84 -21.22 -11.10
C ALA A 236 2.40 -19.80 -10.90
N ARG A 237 3.59 -19.50 -11.42
CA ARG A 237 4.22 -18.17 -11.34
C ARG A 237 3.41 -17.10 -12.07
N HIS A 238 2.81 -17.45 -13.21
CA HIS A 238 1.93 -16.54 -13.93
C HIS A 238 0.69 -16.20 -13.10
N ASN A 239 0.05 -17.18 -12.46
CA ASN A 239 -1.07 -16.92 -11.56
C ASN A 239 -0.67 -16.02 -10.37
N ASP A 240 0.52 -16.24 -9.79
CA ASP A 240 1.03 -15.38 -8.71
C ASP A 240 1.26 -13.94 -9.22
N MET A 241 1.81 -13.78 -10.42
CA MET A 241 1.98 -12.48 -11.07
C MET A 241 0.65 -11.76 -11.30
N LEU A 242 -0.40 -12.47 -11.73
CA LEU A 242 -1.74 -11.88 -11.88
C LEU A 242 -2.31 -11.36 -10.54
N LYS A 243 -2.04 -12.05 -9.43
CA LYS A 243 -2.42 -11.56 -8.10
C LYS A 243 -1.69 -10.24 -7.75
N ILE A 244 -0.41 -10.13 -8.09
CA ILE A 244 0.38 -8.90 -7.92
C ILE A 244 -0.21 -7.76 -8.78
N GLU A 245 -0.56 -8.03 -10.04
CA GLU A 245 -1.16 -7.03 -10.93
C GLU A 245 -2.51 -6.51 -10.42
N LYS A 246 -3.33 -7.41 -9.85
CA LYS A 246 -4.55 -7.03 -9.16
C LYS A 246 -4.26 -6.12 -7.96
N GLN A 247 -3.28 -6.47 -7.12
CA GLN A 247 -2.89 -5.64 -5.97
C GLN A 247 -2.38 -4.26 -6.42
N ILE A 248 -1.54 -4.19 -7.45
CA ILE A 248 -1.05 -2.94 -8.03
C ILE A 248 -2.21 -2.05 -8.43
N THR A 249 -3.24 -2.60 -9.09
CA THR A 249 -4.43 -1.86 -9.51
C THR A 249 -5.16 -1.29 -8.29
N GLU A 250 -5.42 -2.11 -7.27
CA GLU A 250 -6.07 -1.68 -6.03
C GLU A 250 -5.29 -0.58 -5.29
N LEU A 251 -3.95 -0.66 -5.28
CA LEU A 251 -3.08 0.36 -4.65
C LEU A 251 -3.10 1.67 -5.44
N VAL A 252 -3.14 1.62 -6.77
CA VAL A 252 -3.26 2.82 -7.63
C VAL A 252 -4.61 3.50 -7.39
N ASP A 253 -5.71 2.75 -7.39
CA ASP A 253 -7.05 3.26 -7.10
C ASP A 253 -7.09 3.93 -5.71
N LEU A 254 -6.44 3.31 -4.71
CA LEU A 254 -6.34 3.88 -3.38
C LEU A 254 -5.58 5.21 -3.37
N ILE A 255 -4.45 5.31 -4.07
CA ILE A 255 -3.69 6.57 -4.19
C ILE A 255 -4.56 7.66 -4.82
N GLU A 256 -5.34 7.33 -5.85
CA GLU A 256 -6.26 8.28 -6.48
C GLU A 256 -7.29 8.80 -5.47
N ILE A 257 -7.93 7.91 -4.71
CA ILE A 257 -8.88 8.28 -3.65
C ILE A 257 -8.21 9.20 -2.62
N LEU A 258 -6.98 8.90 -2.19
CA LEU A 258 -6.25 9.73 -1.22
C LEU A 258 -5.89 11.11 -1.79
N ASN A 259 -5.61 11.22 -3.08
CA ASN A 259 -5.38 12.51 -3.74
C ASN A 259 -6.66 13.37 -3.75
N GLN A 260 -7.83 12.75 -3.93
CA GLN A 260 -9.13 13.43 -3.88
C GLN A 260 -9.52 13.87 -2.45
N GLN A 261 -8.93 13.28 -1.41
CA GLN A 261 -9.19 13.68 -0.02
C GLN A 261 -8.50 15.00 0.38
N ILE A 262 -7.57 15.51 -0.43
CA ILE A 262 -6.94 16.80 -0.20
C ILE A 262 -7.96 17.89 -0.54
N VAL A 263 -8.36 18.65 0.48
CA VAL A 263 -9.33 19.74 0.36
C VAL A 263 -8.77 20.80 -0.61
N GLN A 264 -9.48 21.09 -1.71
CA GLN A 264 -9.15 22.24 -2.55
C GLN A 264 -9.17 23.51 -1.69
N GLN A 265 -8.18 24.39 -1.83
CA GLN A 265 -8.18 25.69 -1.18
C GLN A 265 -9.31 26.55 -1.77
N GLY A 266 -10.52 26.43 -1.21
CA GLY A 266 -11.58 27.42 -1.37
C GLY A 266 -11.23 28.62 -0.49
N GLN A 267 -10.73 29.68 -1.12
CA GLN A 267 -10.55 31.07 -0.65
C GLN A 267 -10.12 31.29 0.80
N VAL A 268 -8.92 31.87 0.91
CA VAL A 268 -8.42 32.63 2.06
C VAL A 268 -9.49 33.61 2.54
N ILE A 269 -9.95 33.46 3.79
CA ILE A 269 -10.23 34.63 4.61
C ILE A 269 -9.17 34.65 5.70
N GLU A 270 -8.31 35.62 5.47
CA GLU A 270 -7.26 36.20 6.27
C GLU A 270 -7.81 36.58 7.65
N ASP A 271 -7.35 35.92 8.73
CA ASP A 271 -7.37 36.45 10.12
C ASP A 271 -6.71 35.50 11.16
N VAL A 272 -5.50 35.01 10.86
CA VAL A 272 -4.60 34.45 11.90
C VAL A 272 -3.17 34.97 11.71
N ALA A 273 -3.04 36.24 11.31
CA ALA A 273 -1.76 36.93 11.27
C ALA A 273 -1.40 37.64 12.59
N GLN A 274 -2.27 37.60 13.61
CA GLN A 274 -2.10 38.46 14.81
C GLN A 274 -2.22 37.78 16.17
N LYS A 275 -2.18 36.43 16.24
CA LYS A 275 -2.10 35.68 17.51
C LYS A 275 -1.04 34.57 17.50
N ALA A 276 0.02 34.78 16.73
CA ALA A 276 1.25 34.00 16.79
C ALA A 276 2.41 34.79 17.44
N GLU A 277 2.16 35.99 17.98
CA GLU A 277 3.22 36.89 18.47
C GLU A 277 3.47 36.82 19.99
N GLU A 278 2.65 36.14 20.79
CA GLU A 278 2.92 35.97 22.23
C GLU A 278 2.50 34.58 22.73
N THR A 279 3.29 33.56 22.40
CA THR A 279 3.57 32.44 23.32
C THR A 279 4.96 31.91 23.01
N THR A 280 5.95 32.71 23.41
CA THR A 280 7.20 32.31 24.08
C THR A 280 7.99 31.13 23.51
N ASP A 281 9.07 31.47 22.79
CA ASP A 281 10.44 31.04 23.05
C ASP A 281 10.63 29.78 23.89
N HIS A 282 10.88 28.67 23.21
CA HIS A 282 11.97 27.71 23.42
C HIS A 282 11.62 26.44 22.65
N LEU A 283 12.19 26.26 21.46
CA LEU A 283 12.56 24.98 20.83
C LEU A 283 13.11 25.25 19.42
N GLY A 284 14.23 25.98 19.39
CA GLY A 284 15.16 25.90 18.27
C GLY A 284 15.90 24.56 18.34
N ASN A 285 15.97 23.88 17.19
CA ASN A 285 16.73 22.65 16.88
C ASN A 285 16.15 21.29 17.30
N ALA A 286 15.31 20.73 16.41
CA ALA A 286 15.29 19.32 15.96
C ALA A 286 14.02 19.17 15.11
N ASN A 287 14.04 19.03 13.78
CA ASN A 287 14.45 17.80 13.12
C ASN A 287 14.39 18.01 11.58
N VAL A 288 15.37 18.75 11.03
CA VAL A 288 15.66 18.74 9.58
C VAL A 288 16.45 17.47 9.27
N GLN A 289 15.79 16.30 9.32
CA GLN A 289 16.40 15.03 8.93
C GLN A 289 15.35 14.06 8.38
N ILE A 290 14.85 14.27 7.16
CA ILE A 290 14.54 13.17 6.21
C ILE A 290 14.84 13.58 4.74
N THR A 291 15.17 14.84 4.43
CA THR A 291 15.55 15.27 3.07
C THR A 291 16.99 15.75 2.94
N LYS A 292 17.95 15.08 3.59
CA LYS A 292 19.41 15.29 3.38
C LYS A 292 20.24 14.01 3.33
N GLY A 293 19.61 12.86 3.06
CA GLY A 293 20.28 11.55 3.00
C GLY A 293 20.98 11.24 1.68
N VAL A 294 20.60 11.86 0.56
CA VAL A 294 21.08 11.46 -0.78
C VAL A 294 21.95 12.52 -1.48
N GLU A 295 22.01 13.78 -1.02
CA GLU A 295 22.84 14.81 -1.66
C GLU A 295 24.27 14.98 -1.06
N HIS A 296 24.54 14.50 0.15
CA HIS A 296 25.88 14.64 0.75
C HIS A 296 26.91 13.59 0.28
N ALA A 297 26.50 12.54 -0.43
CA ALA A 297 27.43 11.58 -1.03
C ALA A 297 27.98 12.06 -2.40
N ARG A 298 27.17 12.77 -3.21
CA ARG A 298 27.60 13.29 -4.52
C ARG A 298 28.44 14.58 -4.40
N ARG A 299 28.16 15.44 -3.42
CA ARG A 299 28.91 16.71 -3.22
C ARG A 299 30.35 16.47 -2.76
N ARG A 300 30.60 15.47 -1.91
CA ARG A 300 31.97 15.12 -1.47
C ARG A 300 32.86 14.57 -2.59
N ARG A 301 32.31 13.89 -3.59
CA ARG A 301 33.09 13.39 -4.75
C ARG A 301 33.47 14.52 -5.71
N ARG A 302 32.58 15.49 -5.94
CA ARG A 302 32.88 16.68 -6.78
C ARG A 302 33.90 17.63 -6.15
N LEU A 303 33.89 17.78 -4.82
CA LEU A 303 34.85 18.63 -4.11
C LEU A 303 36.28 18.04 -4.09
N LYS A 304 36.43 16.70 -4.08
CA LYS A 304 37.74 16.04 -4.23
C LYS A 304 38.38 16.35 -5.60
N TRP A 305 37.58 16.35 -6.67
CA TRP A 305 38.04 16.67 -8.01
C TRP A 305 38.39 18.15 -8.17
N TRP A 306 37.62 19.06 -7.57
CA TRP A 306 37.93 20.49 -7.56
C TRP A 306 39.21 20.81 -6.77
N CYS A 307 39.41 20.16 -5.62
CA CYS A 307 40.65 20.31 -4.85
C CYS A 307 41.87 19.80 -5.64
N LEU A 308 41.73 18.64 -6.31
CA LEU A 308 42.80 18.09 -7.15
C LEU A 308 43.15 19.03 -8.32
N LEU A 309 42.15 19.60 -9.00
CA LEU A 309 42.36 20.54 -10.10
C LEU A 309 43.10 21.81 -9.64
N VAL A 310 42.71 22.38 -8.49
CA VAL A 310 43.40 23.53 -7.90
C VAL A 310 44.84 23.21 -7.52
N CYS A 311 45.11 22.03 -6.94
CA CYS A 311 46.47 21.59 -6.64
C CYS A 311 47.35 21.46 -7.89
N ILE A 312 46.83 20.89 -8.99
CA ILE A 312 47.57 20.79 -10.25
C ILE A 312 47.90 22.17 -10.81
N LEU A 313 46.96 23.11 -10.76
CA LEU A 313 47.16 24.48 -11.25
C LEU A 313 48.26 25.20 -10.47
N ILE A 314 48.29 25.05 -9.14
CA ILE A 314 49.36 25.61 -8.29
C ILE A 314 50.73 25.03 -8.65
N VAL A 315 50.81 23.71 -8.88
CA VAL A 315 52.06 23.05 -9.28
C VAL A 315 52.55 23.58 -10.64
N ILE A 316 51.66 23.81 -11.60
CA ILE A 316 52.02 24.40 -12.90
C ILE A 316 52.56 25.83 -12.73
N VAL A 317 51.93 26.66 -11.89
CA VAL A 317 52.40 28.03 -11.63
C VAL A 317 53.79 28.02 -10.99
N ILE A 318 54.04 27.13 -10.03
CA ILE A 318 55.35 26.98 -9.40
C ILE A 318 56.39 26.50 -10.42
N ALA A 319 56.04 25.51 -11.26
CA ALA A 319 56.94 24.99 -12.29
C ALA A 319 57.29 26.07 -13.34
N LEU A 320 56.34 26.91 -13.74
CA LEU A 320 56.59 28.04 -14.64
C LEU A 320 57.43 29.13 -13.95
N GLY A 321 57.19 29.41 -12.68
CA GLY A 321 57.98 30.37 -11.90
C GLY A 321 59.44 29.94 -11.76
N VAL A 322 59.68 28.68 -11.40
CA VAL A 322 61.05 28.11 -11.30
C VAL A 322 61.68 27.99 -12.68
N GLY A 323 60.93 27.56 -13.70
CA GLY A 323 61.41 27.47 -15.08
C GLY A 323 61.85 28.83 -15.65
N LEU A 324 61.07 29.88 -15.42
CA LEU A 324 61.43 31.25 -15.81
C LEU A 324 62.56 31.80 -14.94
N GLY A 325 62.58 31.52 -13.64
CA GLY A 325 63.67 31.95 -12.74
C GLY A 325 65.02 31.33 -13.12
N VAL A 326 65.05 30.04 -13.44
CA VAL A 326 66.26 29.35 -13.94
C VAL A 326 66.62 29.83 -15.34
N ALA A 327 65.66 30.04 -16.24
CA ALA A 327 65.93 30.56 -17.59
C ALA A 327 66.49 32.00 -17.57
N PHE A 328 65.97 32.87 -16.70
CA PHE A 328 66.51 34.23 -16.52
C PHE A 328 67.88 34.23 -15.83
N THR A 329 68.11 33.34 -14.87
CA THR A 329 69.42 33.21 -14.21
C THR A 329 70.47 32.63 -15.16
N ASN A 330 70.10 31.64 -16.00
CA ASN A 330 71.00 31.05 -16.99
C ASN A 330 71.29 32.04 -18.14
N ARG A 331 70.32 32.90 -18.50
CA ARG A 331 70.54 33.99 -19.46
C ARG A 331 71.44 35.10 -18.91
N ASN A 332 71.39 35.36 -17.60
CA ASN A 332 72.28 36.32 -16.94
C ASN A 332 73.71 35.76 -16.77
N ASN A 333 73.88 34.45 -16.55
CA ASN A 333 75.20 33.81 -16.50
C ASN A 333 75.88 33.72 -17.88
N ASN A 334 75.12 33.58 -18.98
CA ASN A 334 75.70 33.62 -20.33
C ASN A 334 76.20 35.04 -20.71
N ASN A 335 75.57 36.10 -20.21
CA ASN A 335 76.01 37.48 -20.51
C ASN A 335 77.27 37.92 -19.73
N ASN A 336 77.63 37.24 -18.65
CA ASN A 336 78.84 37.53 -17.87
C ASN A 336 80.09 36.79 -18.36
N ASN A 337 80.00 35.98 -19.42
CA ASN A 337 81.13 35.25 -19.98
C ASN A 337 81.71 35.88 -21.26
N ASP A 338 81.13 36.98 -21.75
CA ASP A 338 81.58 37.73 -22.94
C ASP A 338 82.21 39.10 -22.58
N GLY A 339 82.72 39.23 -21.34
CA GLY A 339 83.44 40.42 -20.87
C GLY A 339 84.91 40.11 -20.61
N LYS A 340 85.69 39.91 -21.67
CA LYS A 340 87.15 40.00 -21.67
C LYS A 340 87.58 41.05 -22.68
#